data_AF-A0A661YPY0-F1
#
_entry.id   AF-A0A661YPY0-F1
#
_cell.length_a   1.000
_cell.length_b   1.000
_cell.length_c   1.000
_cell.angle_alpha   90.00
_cell.angle_beta   90.00
_cell.angle_gamma   90.00
#
_symmetry.space_group_name_H-M   'P 1'
#
loop_
_entity.id
_entity.type
_entity.pdbx_description
1 polymer ?
#
loop_
_entity_poly.entity_id
_entity_poly.type
_entity_poly.pdbx_seq_one_letter_code
_entity_poly.pdbx_strand_id
1 'polypeptide(L)'
;MTGPLIPMGIIGQGWDLVIALLIGMAFGYVLESAGFSSSRKLAGVFYGYDFTVLRVFFTAAITAMVGLLYFGYMGWIDLSMIYVNPTFLIAAIVGGLIMGLGFIAGGYCPGTSMCGVAIGKIDAMVFTGGMFVGILIFSEAFPLIQGIYESHSLGAVKVNEVLGLSTGTFALLLIIVALLAFIITRIVENKVKKVEY
;
A
#
# COMPACT_ATOMS: atom_id res chain seq x y z
N MET A 1 13.54 16.65 -18.84
CA MET A 1 14.20 15.37 -18.51
C MET A 1 13.09 14.45 -18.03
N THR A 2 12.86 13.35 -18.72
CA THR A 2 11.91 12.34 -18.28
C THR A 2 12.59 11.50 -17.18
N GLY A 3 11.90 11.24 -16.09
CA GLY A 3 12.18 10.12 -15.18
C GLY A 3 11.53 8.85 -15.72
N PRO A 4 11.90 7.67 -15.20
CA PRO A 4 12.68 7.44 -13.98
C PRO A 4 14.21 7.61 -14.18
N LEU A 5 14.85 8.35 -13.27
CA LEU A 5 16.24 8.82 -13.40
C LEU A 5 17.29 7.71 -13.24
N ILE A 6 16.97 6.71 -12.41
CA ILE A 6 17.85 5.59 -12.07
C ILE A 6 17.87 4.54 -13.19
N PRO A 7 16.72 4.03 -13.70
CA PRO A 7 16.71 3.09 -14.82
C PRO A 7 17.30 3.68 -16.11
N MET A 8 17.27 5.00 -16.25
CA MET A 8 17.88 5.70 -17.38
C MET A 8 19.37 6.01 -17.19
N GLY A 9 19.98 5.56 -16.09
CA GLY A 9 21.43 5.68 -15.84
C GLY A 9 21.92 7.12 -15.65
N ILE A 10 21.02 8.07 -15.40
CA ILE A 10 21.36 9.50 -15.18
C ILE A 10 22.00 9.67 -13.79
N ILE A 11 21.58 8.84 -12.84
CA ILE A 11 22.14 8.75 -11.49
C ILE A 11 22.78 7.35 -11.36
N GLY A 12 23.98 7.26 -10.80
CA GLY A 12 24.65 5.97 -10.59
C GLY A 12 23.93 5.12 -9.54
N GLN A 13 23.88 3.79 -9.76
CA GLN A 13 23.21 2.82 -8.89
C GLN A 13 23.58 2.91 -7.40
N GLY A 14 24.77 3.41 -7.07
CA GLY A 14 25.18 3.62 -5.67
C GLY A 14 24.29 4.62 -4.92
N TRP A 15 23.66 5.57 -5.61
CA TRP A 15 22.73 6.52 -5.01
C TRP A 15 21.34 5.92 -4.74
N ASP A 16 21.00 4.79 -5.35
CA ASP A 16 19.69 4.16 -5.20
C ASP A 16 19.42 3.82 -3.74
N LEU A 17 20.41 3.24 -3.06
CA LEU A 17 20.33 2.89 -1.65
C LEU A 17 20.22 4.12 -0.75
N VAL A 18 20.92 5.21 -1.09
CA VAL A 18 20.88 6.46 -0.33
C VAL A 18 19.51 7.11 -0.46
N ILE A 19 18.99 7.21 -1.68
CA ILE A 19 17.67 7.78 -1.96
C ILE A 19 16.58 6.91 -1.33
N ALA A 20 16.67 5.58 -1.45
CA ALA A 20 15.74 4.65 -0.82
C ALA A 20 15.73 4.78 0.71
N LEU A 21 16.91 4.95 1.32
CA LEU A 21 17.04 5.18 2.76
C LEU A 21 16.38 6.49 3.19
N LEU A 22 16.64 7.60 2.48
CA LEU A 22 16.04 8.91 2.78
C LEU A 22 14.52 8.88 2.62
N ILE A 23 14.02 8.28 1.54
CA ILE A 23 12.57 8.10 1.33
C ILE A 23 11.98 7.21 2.41
N GLY A 24 12.66 6.13 2.80
CA GLY A 24 12.24 5.25 3.89
C GLY A 24 12.13 5.97 5.23
N MET A 25 13.10 6.82 5.57
CA MET A 25 13.04 7.66 6.78
C MET A 25 11.86 8.65 6.72
N ALA A 26 11.69 9.35 5.60
CA ALA A 26 10.59 10.28 5.42
C ALA A 26 9.22 9.57 5.50
N PHE A 27 9.10 8.40 4.88
CA PHE A 27 7.90 7.57 4.92
C PHE A 27 7.60 7.10 6.35
N GLY A 28 8.60 6.60 7.07
CA GLY A 28 8.46 6.19 8.47
C GLY A 28 8.02 7.35 9.37
N TYR A 29 8.59 8.54 9.19
CA TYR A 29 8.18 9.76 9.91
C TYR A 29 6.72 10.12 9.64
N VAL A 30 6.28 10.06 8.37
CA VAL A 30 4.88 10.35 8.01
C VAL A 30 3.93 9.32 8.62
N LEU A 31 4.25 8.03 8.53
CA LEU A 31 3.44 6.97 9.14
C LEU A 31 3.31 7.15 10.66
N GLU A 32 4.40 7.52 11.33
CA GLU A 32 4.38 7.74 12.76
C GLU A 32 3.62 9.00 13.15
N SER A 33 3.76 10.08 12.38
CA SER A 33 2.99 11.31 12.59
C SER A 33 1.47 11.08 12.44
N ALA A 34 1.07 10.09 11.63
CA ALA A 34 -0.32 9.65 11.49
C ALA A 34 -0.79 8.73 12.64
N GLY A 35 0.11 8.30 13.54
CA GLY A 35 -0.16 7.40 14.66
C GLY A 35 -0.26 5.93 14.27
N PHE A 36 0.30 5.54 13.12
CA PHE A 36 0.24 4.16 12.62
C PHE A 36 1.19 3.19 13.32
N SER A 37 1.96 3.62 14.31
CA SER A 37 2.60 2.70 15.25
C SER A 37 1.63 2.04 16.23
N SER A 38 0.37 2.45 16.30
CA SER A 38 -0.60 1.87 17.23
C SER A 38 -1.50 0.83 16.58
N SER A 39 -1.37 -0.44 16.99
CA SER A 39 -2.27 -1.53 16.62
C SER A 39 -3.74 -1.19 16.90
N ARG A 40 -4.04 -0.49 18.01
CA ARG A 40 -5.40 -0.04 18.34
C ARG A 40 -5.97 0.93 17.32
N LYS A 41 -5.14 1.86 16.84
CA LYS A 41 -5.55 2.84 15.83
C LYS A 41 -5.78 2.18 14.47
N LEU A 42 -4.94 1.21 14.12
CA LEU A 42 -5.09 0.44 12.90
C LEU A 42 -6.33 -0.47 12.94
N ALA A 43 -6.58 -1.14 14.06
CA ALA A 43 -7.76 -1.96 14.25
C ALA A 43 -9.05 -1.13 14.33
N GLY A 44 -8.95 0.15 14.71
CA GLY A 44 -10.07 1.08 14.82
C GLY A 44 -10.92 1.20 13.56
N VAL A 45 -10.35 0.93 12.37
CA VAL A 45 -11.10 0.93 11.10
C VAL A 45 -12.12 -0.21 11.02
N PHE A 46 -11.80 -1.38 11.57
CA PHE A 46 -12.69 -2.56 11.55
C PHE A 46 -13.85 -2.43 12.52
N TYR A 47 -13.62 -1.72 13.63
CA TYR A 47 -14.63 -1.47 14.64
C TYR A 47 -15.42 -0.17 14.41
N GLY A 48 -15.04 0.63 13.42
CA GLY A 48 -15.70 1.89 13.07
C GLY A 48 -15.47 3.03 14.07
N TYR A 49 -14.46 2.92 14.93
CA TYR A 49 -14.09 3.96 15.91
C TYR A 49 -13.09 4.98 15.35
N ASP A 50 -12.26 4.59 14.37
CA ASP A 50 -11.23 5.47 13.77
C ASP A 50 -11.01 5.13 12.29
N PHE A 51 -11.32 6.06 11.37
CA PHE A 51 -11.12 5.88 9.92
C PHE A 51 -9.89 6.64 9.39
N THR A 52 -8.93 6.99 10.25
CA THR A 52 -7.68 7.66 9.84
C THR A 52 -6.93 6.86 8.77
N VAL A 53 -6.86 5.52 8.92
CA VAL A 53 -6.23 4.62 7.94
C VAL A 53 -6.83 4.83 6.55
N LEU A 54 -8.15 4.75 6.44
CA LEU A 54 -8.86 4.91 5.17
C LEU A 54 -8.57 6.29 4.56
N ARG A 55 -8.64 7.36 5.35
CA ARG A 55 -8.41 8.73 4.86
C ARG A 55 -6.99 8.93 4.36
N VAL A 56 -5.98 8.51 5.11
CA VAL A 56 -4.58 8.69 4.74
C VAL A 56 -4.23 7.90 3.48
N PHE A 57 -4.62 6.62 3.39
CA PHE A 57 -4.28 5.80 2.22
C PHE A 57 -5.02 6.24 0.95
N PHE A 58 -6.31 6.60 1.04
CA PHE A 58 -7.04 7.10 -0.13
C PHE A 58 -6.53 8.47 -0.61
N THR A 59 -6.22 9.38 0.32
CA THR A 59 -5.62 10.68 -0.05
C THR A 59 -4.26 10.48 -0.69
N ALA A 60 -3.37 9.68 -0.08
CA ALA A 60 -2.06 9.37 -0.64
C ALA A 60 -2.16 8.74 -2.04
N ALA A 61 -3.07 7.78 -2.24
CA ALA A 61 -3.30 7.13 -3.52
C ALA A 61 -3.77 8.12 -4.59
N ILE A 62 -4.73 8.99 -4.27
CA ILE A 62 -5.22 10.01 -5.20
C ILE A 62 -4.14 11.03 -5.52
N THR A 63 -3.45 11.55 -4.52
CA THR A 63 -2.36 12.51 -4.72
C THR A 63 -1.26 11.94 -5.60
N ALA A 64 -0.86 10.69 -5.36
CA ALA A 64 0.12 10.00 -6.19
C ALA A 64 -0.39 9.79 -7.62
N MET A 65 -1.62 9.33 -7.80
CA MET A 65 -2.23 9.10 -9.12
C MET A 65 -2.31 10.41 -9.92
N VAL A 66 -2.86 11.48 -9.35
CA VAL A 66 -2.98 12.79 -10.01
C VAL A 66 -1.59 13.38 -10.30
N GLY A 67 -0.66 13.27 -9.35
CA GLY A 67 0.72 13.71 -9.52
C GLY A 67 1.41 13.00 -10.69
N LEU A 68 1.31 11.67 -10.76
CA LEU A 68 1.87 10.89 -11.87
C LEU A 68 1.25 11.26 -13.22
N LEU A 69 -0.06 11.46 -13.30
CA LEU A 69 -0.70 11.87 -14.55
C LEU A 69 -0.26 13.26 -15.00
N TYR A 70 -0.12 14.20 -14.05
CA TYR A 70 0.33 15.55 -14.35
C TYR A 70 1.80 15.57 -14.80
N PHE A 71 2.67 14.85 -14.10
CA PHE A 71 4.08 14.71 -14.48
C PHE A 71 4.26 13.92 -15.79
N GLY A 72 3.36 12.97 -16.08
CA GLY A 72 3.29 12.32 -17.38
C GLY A 72 2.92 13.29 -18.50
N TYR A 73 1.91 14.14 -18.29
CA TYR A 73 1.50 15.15 -19.26
C TYR A 73 2.59 16.20 -19.52
N MET A 74 3.33 16.60 -18.48
CA MET A 74 4.47 17.53 -18.59
C MET A 74 5.72 16.90 -19.22
N GLY A 75 5.72 15.60 -19.51
CA GLY A 75 6.90 14.89 -20.00
C GLY A 75 8.03 14.82 -18.96
N TRP A 76 7.71 14.88 -17.67
CA TRP A 76 8.66 14.72 -16.58
C TRP A 76 8.79 13.26 -16.13
N ILE A 77 7.79 12.43 -16.37
CA ILE A 77 7.81 10.99 -16.05
C ILE A 77 7.30 10.21 -17.25
N ASP A 78 8.06 9.21 -17.68
CA ASP A 78 7.59 8.22 -18.64
C ASP A 78 6.74 7.16 -17.92
N LEU A 79 5.42 7.25 -18.10
CA LEU A 79 4.46 6.32 -17.51
C LEU A 79 4.56 4.90 -18.08
N SER A 80 5.19 4.71 -19.24
CA SER A 80 5.38 3.38 -19.86
C SER A 80 6.48 2.57 -19.18
N MET A 81 7.44 3.27 -18.55
CA MET A 81 8.55 2.69 -17.81
C MET A 81 8.18 2.32 -16.36
N ILE A 82 6.96 2.63 -15.92
CA ILE A 82 6.47 2.26 -14.59
C ILE A 82 6.11 0.78 -14.59
N TYR A 83 6.81 0.02 -13.75
CA TYR A 83 6.54 -1.40 -13.58
C TYR A 83 5.18 -1.61 -12.91
N VAL A 84 4.30 -2.36 -13.59
CA VAL A 84 3.01 -2.79 -13.06
C VAL A 84 3.10 -4.29 -12.81
N ASN A 85 2.86 -4.70 -11.57
CA ASN A 85 2.91 -6.10 -11.21
C ASN A 85 1.86 -6.92 -11.98
N PRO A 86 2.25 -8.08 -12.54
CA PRO A 86 1.29 -8.96 -13.21
C PRO A 86 0.26 -9.48 -12.22
N THR A 87 -0.98 -9.58 -12.68
CA THR A 87 -2.10 -10.05 -11.86
C THR A 87 -2.20 -11.56 -11.93
N PHE A 88 -1.74 -12.24 -10.87
CA PHE A 88 -1.99 -13.67 -10.65
C PHE A 88 -3.25 -13.81 -9.79
N LEU A 89 -4.39 -14.15 -10.41
CA LEU A 89 -5.69 -14.02 -9.75
C LEU A 89 -5.83 -14.92 -8.51
N ILE A 90 -5.44 -16.19 -8.65
CA ILE A 90 -5.54 -17.18 -7.56
C ILE A 90 -4.58 -16.83 -6.43
N ALA A 91 -3.33 -16.51 -6.77
CA ALA A 91 -2.32 -16.10 -5.79
C ALA A 91 -2.72 -14.80 -5.06
N ALA A 92 -3.29 -13.83 -5.77
CA ALA A 92 -3.75 -12.57 -5.19
C ALA A 92 -4.92 -12.77 -4.21
N ILE A 93 -5.89 -13.62 -4.54
CA ILE A 93 -7.03 -13.92 -3.65
C ILE A 93 -6.56 -14.67 -2.41
N VAL A 94 -5.79 -15.75 -2.58
CA VAL A 94 -5.30 -16.57 -1.45
C VAL A 94 -4.34 -15.77 -0.58
N GLY A 95 -3.38 -15.07 -1.19
CA GLY A 95 -2.45 -14.20 -0.49
C GLY A 95 -3.14 -13.04 0.22
N GLY A 96 -4.14 -12.42 -0.41
CA GLY A 96 -4.96 -11.37 0.19
C GLY A 96 -5.76 -11.85 1.42
N LEU A 97 -6.31 -13.07 1.38
CA LEU A 97 -6.99 -13.67 2.52
C LEU A 97 -6.02 -13.94 3.67
N ILE A 98 -4.87 -14.55 3.40
CA ILE A 98 -3.83 -14.83 4.42
C ILE A 98 -3.34 -13.52 5.05
N MET A 99 -3.03 -12.52 4.22
CA MET A 99 -2.60 -11.20 4.67
C MET A 99 -3.68 -10.52 5.52
N GLY A 100 -4.95 -10.59 5.10
CA GLY A 100 -6.08 -10.02 5.84
C GLY A 100 -6.28 -10.68 7.20
N LEU A 101 -6.19 -12.01 7.27
CA LEU A 101 -6.23 -12.76 8.53
C LEU A 101 -5.06 -12.37 9.45
N GLY A 102 -3.86 -12.25 8.89
CA GLY A 102 -2.68 -11.76 9.62
C GLY A 102 -2.88 -10.35 10.16
N PHE A 103 -3.44 -9.44 9.37
CA PHE A 103 -3.70 -8.07 9.79
C PHE A 103 -4.74 -7.99 10.93
N ILE A 104 -5.83 -8.77 10.85
CA ILE A 104 -6.86 -8.80 11.90
C ILE A 104 -6.29 -9.40 13.20
N ALA A 105 -5.51 -10.48 13.10
CA ALA A 105 -4.92 -11.13 14.27
C ALA A 105 -3.80 -10.30 14.92
N GLY A 106 -2.96 -9.66 14.11
CA GLY A 106 -1.77 -8.93 14.55
C GLY A 106 -1.97 -7.44 14.79
N GLY A 107 -3.03 -6.84 14.24
CA GLY A 107 -3.30 -5.41 14.34
C GLY A 107 -2.30 -4.51 13.59
N TYR A 108 -1.38 -5.08 12.82
CA TYR A 108 -0.39 -4.36 12.01
C TYR A 108 -0.38 -4.82 10.56
N CYS A 109 -0.01 -3.92 9.65
CA CYS A 109 0.38 -4.29 8.30
C CYS A 109 1.93 -4.24 8.18
N PRO A 110 2.53 -4.79 7.12
CA PRO A 110 3.99 -4.94 7.02
C PRO A 110 4.73 -3.62 7.27
N GLY A 111 4.30 -2.53 6.62
CA GLY A 111 4.92 -1.21 6.78
C GLY A 111 4.73 -0.59 8.17
N THR A 112 3.54 -0.69 8.74
CA THR A 112 3.25 -0.10 10.06
C THR A 112 3.86 -0.90 11.20
N SER A 113 4.07 -2.21 11.02
CA SER A 113 4.81 -3.04 11.97
C SER A 113 6.25 -2.55 12.13
N MET A 114 6.92 -2.18 11.03
CA MET A 114 8.28 -1.64 11.08
C MET A 114 8.34 -0.28 11.80
N CYS A 115 7.33 0.58 11.60
CA CYS A 115 7.19 1.80 12.39
C CYS A 115 7.02 1.50 13.88
N GLY A 116 6.14 0.56 14.25
CA GLY A 116 5.96 0.15 15.63
C GLY A 116 7.23 -0.43 16.26
N VAL A 117 7.99 -1.24 15.52
CA VAL A 117 9.30 -1.77 15.95
C VAL A 117 10.27 -0.63 16.26
N ALA A 118 10.33 0.41 15.41
CA ALA A 118 11.22 1.55 15.63
C ALA A 118 10.95 2.33 16.93
N ILE A 119 9.72 2.27 17.44
CA ILE A 119 9.31 2.94 18.70
C ILE A 119 9.43 2.01 19.91
N GLY A 120 9.79 0.73 19.69
CA GLY A 120 9.97 -0.23 20.77
C GLY A 120 8.70 -0.98 21.16
N LYS A 121 7.69 -1.03 20.30
CA LYS A 121 6.44 -1.73 20.60
C LYS A 121 6.58 -3.25 20.48
N ILE A 122 6.30 -3.94 21.59
CA ILE A 122 6.45 -5.40 21.70
C ILE A 122 5.48 -6.13 20.77
N ASP A 123 4.24 -5.67 20.68
CA ASP A 123 3.22 -6.23 19.77
C ASP A 123 3.67 -6.14 18.31
N ALA A 124 4.27 -5.00 17.92
CA ALA A 124 4.85 -4.83 16.58
C ALA A 124 6.06 -5.76 16.36
N MET A 125 6.96 -5.91 17.33
CA MET A 125 8.11 -6.82 17.24
C MET A 125 7.71 -8.29 17.06
N VAL A 126 6.70 -8.75 17.81
CA VAL A 126 6.17 -10.12 17.67
C VAL A 126 5.56 -10.31 16.29
N PHE A 127 4.78 -9.33 15.81
CA PHE A 127 4.19 -9.37 14.47
C PHE A 127 5.26 -9.42 13.38
N THR A 128 6.26 -8.54 13.45
CA THR A 128 7.38 -8.50 12.50
C THR A 128 8.19 -9.79 12.52
N GLY A 129 8.44 -10.37 13.70
CA GLY A 129 9.07 -11.68 13.81
C GLY A 129 8.26 -12.80 13.14
N GLY A 130 6.95 -12.83 13.40
CA GLY A 130 6.03 -13.78 12.74
C GLY A 130 5.98 -13.59 11.23
N MET A 131 6.03 -12.35 10.75
CA MET A 131 6.11 -12.02 9.32
C MET A 131 7.38 -12.60 8.69
N PHE A 132 8.55 -12.41 9.30
CA PHE A 132 9.80 -12.99 8.78
C PHE A 132 9.76 -14.51 8.76
N VAL A 133 9.26 -15.16 9.81
CA VAL A 133 9.07 -16.61 9.84
C VAL A 133 8.12 -17.07 8.73
N GLY A 134 7.01 -16.36 8.53
CA GLY A 134 6.06 -16.64 7.45
C GLY A 134 6.68 -16.52 6.06
N ILE A 135 7.51 -15.49 5.83
CA ILE A 135 8.25 -15.31 4.57
C ILE A 135 9.22 -16.47 4.34
N LEU A 136 9.95 -16.91 5.37
CA LEU A 136 10.88 -18.04 5.26
C LEU A 136 10.14 -19.34 4.93
N ILE A 137 9.06 -19.64 5.64
CA ILE A 137 8.22 -20.82 5.38
C ILE A 137 7.67 -20.78 3.94
N PHE A 138 7.17 -19.62 3.51
CA PHE A 138 6.65 -19.45 2.16
C PHE A 138 7.75 -19.63 1.11
N SER A 139 8.96 -19.10 1.34
CA SER A 139 10.09 -19.24 0.43
C SER A 139 10.51 -20.71 0.23
N GLU A 140 10.54 -21.50 1.31
CA GLU A 140 10.85 -22.93 1.24
C GLU A 140 9.71 -23.76 0.63
N ALA A 141 8.45 -23.37 0.91
CA ALA A 141 7.28 -24.03 0.34
C ALA A 141 7.01 -23.61 -1.12
N PHE A 142 7.61 -22.52 -1.59
CA PHE A 142 7.35 -21.93 -2.91
C PHE A 142 7.47 -22.93 -4.08
N PRO A 143 8.49 -23.80 -4.16
CA PRO A 143 8.61 -24.78 -5.24
C PRO A 143 7.42 -25.74 -5.33
N LEU A 144 6.75 -26.03 -4.22
CA LEU A 144 5.58 -26.92 -4.18
C LEU A 144 4.29 -26.22 -4.63
N ILE A 145 4.20 -24.90 -4.42
CA ILE A 145 3.02 -24.09 -4.74
C ILE A 145 3.17 -23.29 -6.03
N GLN A 146 4.36 -23.29 -6.65
CA GLN A 146 4.68 -22.51 -7.85
C GLN A 146 3.67 -22.73 -8.97
N GLY A 147 3.31 -24.00 -9.24
CA GLY A 147 2.34 -24.35 -10.28
C GLY A 147 0.94 -23.75 -10.07
N ILE A 148 0.54 -23.54 -8.81
CA ILE A 148 -0.73 -22.87 -8.46
C ILE A 148 -0.53 -21.34 -8.44
N TYR A 149 0.63 -20.88 -7.97
CA TYR A 149 0.95 -19.46 -7.84
C TYR A 149 1.04 -18.74 -9.20
N GLU A 150 1.66 -19.38 -10.19
CA GLU A 150 1.81 -18.84 -11.55
C GLU A 150 0.59 -19.15 -12.44
N SER A 151 -0.37 -19.94 -11.95
CA SER A 151 -1.57 -20.26 -12.72
C SER A 151 -2.44 -19.02 -12.93
N HIS A 152 -2.98 -18.87 -14.15
CA HIS A 152 -3.83 -17.73 -14.53
C HIS A 152 -3.15 -16.35 -14.38
N SER A 153 -1.97 -16.17 -14.98
CA SER A 153 -1.39 -14.84 -15.17
C SER A 153 -2.23 -14.06 -16.19
N LEU A 154 -2.91 -13.02 -15.72
CA LEU A 154 -3.64 -12.09 -16.59
C LEU A 154 -2.70 -11.03 -17.19
N GLY A 155 -1.43 -11.00 -16.78
CA GLY A 155 -0.47 -9.97 -17.16
C GLY A 155 -0.66 -8.66 -16.36
N ALA A 156 0.03 -7.61 -16.79
CA ALA A 156 -0.01 -6.29 -16.15
C ALA A 156 -1.29 -5.50 -16.54
N VAL A 157 -2.45 -6.07 -16.21
CA VAL A 157 -3.74 -5.49 -16.57
C VAL A 157 -4.05 -4.28 -15.68
N LYS A 158 -4.40 -3.16 -16.30
CA LYS A 158 -4.87 -1.99 -15.55
C LYS A 158 -6.40 -1.93 -15.53
N VAL A 159 -6.96 -1.46 -14.41
CA VAL A 159 -8.43 -1.38 -14.24
C VAL A 159 -9.07 -0.49 -15.30
N ASN A 160 -8.40 0.59 -15.71
CA ASN A 160 -8.88 1.48 -16.78
C ASN A 160 -8.95 0.77 -18.14
N GLU A 161 -8.04 -0.16 -18.42
CA GLU A 161 -7.99 -0.92 -19.68
C GLU A 161 -9.13 -1.95 -19.73
N VAL A 162 -9.40 -2.65 -18.62
CA VAL A 162 -10.51 -3.61 -18.53
C VAL A 162 -11.87 -2.94 -18.67
N LEU A 163 -12.03 -1.76 -18.06
CA LEU A 163 -13.27 -1.00 -18.11
C LEU A 163 -13.43 -0.20 -19.42
N GLY A 164 -12.41 -0.20 -20.30
CA GLY A 164 -12.42 0.59 -21.54
C GLY A 164 -12.49 2.11 -21.29
N LEU A 165 -12.06 2.56 -20.11
CA LEU A 165 -12.13 3.96 -19.70
C LEU A 165 -10.80 4.67 -20.00
N SER A 166 -10.90 5.93 -20.42
CA SER A 166 -9.72 6.78 -20.48
C SER A 166 -9.09 6.94 -19.09
N THR A 167 -7.76 7.10 -19.03
CA THR A 167 -7.06 7.24 -17.74
C THR A 167 -7.56 8.45 -16.95
N GLY A 168 -7.91 9.54 -17.63
CA GLY A 168 -8.50 10.74 -17.01
C GLY A 168 -9.88 10.49 -16.42
N THR A 169 -10.77 9.78 -17.14
CA THR A 169 -12.11 9.45 -16.63
C THR A 169 -12.04 8.48 -15.46
N PHE A 170 -11.13 7.51 -15.49
CA PHE A 170 -10.91 6.61 -14.37
C PHE A 170 -10.41 7.36 -13.12
N ALA A 171 -9.44 8.27 -13.30
CA ALA A 171 -8.93 9.10 -12.21
C ALA A 171 -10.04 9.97 -11.57
N LEU A 172 -10.90 10.57 -12.39
CA LEU A 172 -12.04 11.35 -11.92
C LEU A 172 -13.01 10.49 -11.11
N LEU A 173 -13.39 9.32 -11.62
CA LEU A 173 -14.27 8.39 -10.91
C LEU A 173 -13.68 7.96 -9.56
N LEU A 174 -12.39 7.65 -9.51
CA LEU A 174 -11.72 7.25 -8.27
C LEU A 174 -11.69 8.39 -7.23
N ILE A 175 -11.52 9.65 -7.67
CA ILE A 175 -11.66 10.83 -6.81
C ILE A 175 -13.07 10.93 -6.24
N ILE A 176 -14.10 10.76 -7.07
CA ILE A 176 -15.50 10.77 -6.59
C ILE A 176 -15.73 9.68 -5.55
N VAL A 177 -15.28 8.45 -5.82
CA VAL A 177 -15.42 7.31 -4.90
C VAL A 177 -14.75 7.61 -3.56
N ALA A 178 -13.55 8.19 -3.55
CA ALA A 178 -12.87 8.55 -2.31
C ALA A 178 -13.60 9.66 -1.53
N LEU A 179 -14.11 10.69 -2.23
CA LEU A 179 -14.92 11.74 -1.60
C LEU A 179 -16.17 11.16 -0.95
N LEU A 180 -16.87 10.25 -1.63
CA LEU A 180 -18.02 9.53 -1.08
C LEU A 180 -17.62 8.70 0.14
N ALA A 181 -16.51 7.95 0.07
CA ALA A 181 -15.99 7.19 1.19
C ALA A 181 -15.67 8.10 2.40
N PHE A 182 -15.13 9.29 2.19
CA PHE A 182 -14.86 10.24 3.26
C PHE A 182 -16.12 10.80 3.90
N ILE A 183 -17.16 11.06 3.09
CA ILE A 183 -18.47 11.49 3.62
C ILE A 183 -19.11 10.37 4.44
N ILE A 184 -19.14 9.14 3.91
CA ILE A 184 -19.71 7.98 4.60
C ILE A 184 -18.99 7.71 5.91
N THR A 185 -17.66 7.64 5.89
CA THR A 185 -16.86 7.39 7.11
C THR A 185 -17.07 8.48 8.15
N ARG A 186 -17.20 9.75 7.75
CA ARG A 186 -17.52 10.84 8.68
C ARG A 186 -18.90 10.68 9.33
N ILE A 187 -19.91 10.22 8.57
CA ILE A 187 -21.25 9.95 9.12
C ILE A 187 -21.19 8.81 10.13
N VAL A 188 -20.43 7.76 9.84
CA VAL A 188 -20.25 6.61 10.74
C VAL A 188 -19.54 7.03 12.02
N GLU A 189 -18.41 7.75 11.94
CA GLU A 189 -17.68 8.24 13.12
C GLU A 189 -18.56 9.09 14.05
N ASN A 190 -19.44 9.92 13.49
CA ASN A 190 -20.35 10.75 14.29
C ASN A 190 -21.39 9.93 15.06
N LYS A 191 -21.67 8.69 14.65
CA LYS A 191 -22.63 7.79 15.32
C LYS A 191 -21.98 6.85 16.33
N VAL A 192 -20.66 6.77 16.34
CA VAL A 192 -19.90 5.81 17.15
C VAL A 192 -19.16 6.55 18.26
N LYS A 193 -19.09 5.98 19.48
CA LYS A 193 -18.37 6.60 20.60
C LYS A 193 -16.90 6.79 20.26
N LYS A 194 -16.39 8.01 20.45
CA LYS A 194 -14.95 8.29 20.32
C LYS A 194 -14.18 7.51 21.39
N VAL A 195 -13.12 6.82 20.97
CA VAL A 195 -12.19 6.12 21.84
C VAL A 195 -10.89 6.90 21.82
N GLU A 196 -10.45 7.42 22.97
CA GLU A 196 -9.11 8.01 23.10
C GLU A 196 -8.11 6.89 23.43
N TYR A 197 -6.93 6.97 22.81
CA TYR A 197 -5.85 5.98 22.88
C TYR A 197 -4.62 6.51 23.58
#